data_AF-A0A7Y2DV78-F1
#
_entry.id   AF-A0A7Y2DV78-F1
#
_cell.length_a   1.000
_cell.length_b   1.000
_cell.length_c   1.000
_cell.angle_alpha   90.00
_cell.angle_beta   90.00
_cell.angle_gamma   90.00
#
_symmetry.space_group_name_H-M   'P 1'
#
loop_
_entity.id
_entity.type
_entity.pdbx_description
1 polymer ?
#
loop_
_entity_poly.entity_id
_entity_poly.type
_entity_poly.pdbx_seq_one_letter_code
_entity_poly.pdbx_strand_id
1 'polypeptide(L)'
;MTLVQTGLEAFAAAKGDSAPTGLLAKSPEKVLDARAKEKGQGILGFLKTVNKNYQVTWDESDPKAKFDIIHDEEIASGAKRDQSRNWLEKDERCGEGVIPVECRSAACGTCWIGVVGGAERLAEVADLERKQMKVFGYKQGDDPKPFMRLACQAQAEGSVSIVIPPWNGVFGKKLYGVEKTVLKPATTSAQKLRETIDDVLTVKE
;
A
#
# COMPACT_ATOMS: atom_id res chain seq x y z
N MET A 1 11.15 19.28 1.39
CA MET A 1 11.32 18.65 2.71
C MET A 1 12.75 18.17 2.78
N THR A 2 13.60 18.84 3.54
CA THR A 2 15.03 18.52 3.63
C THR A 2 15.20 17.44 4.69
N LEU A 3 15.71 16.26 4.31
CA LEU A 3 16.10 15.25 5.29
C LEU A 3 17.27 15.83 6.10
N VAL A 4 17.00 16.20 7.35
CA VAL A 4 18.04 16.60 8.29
C VAL A 4 18.65 15.32 8.84
N GLN A 5 19.83 14.96 8.34
CA GLN A 5 20.59 13.85 8.90
C GLN A 5 20.98 14.22 10.34
N THR A 6 20.39 13.51 11.31
CA THR A 6 20.78 13.63 12.71
C THR A 6 22.18 13.04 12.88
N GLY A 7 23.11 13.81 13.48
CA GLY A 7 24.44 13.32 13.81
C GLY A 7 24.40 12.19 14.84
N LEU A 8 25.45 11.36 14.88
CA LEU A 8 25.54 10.19 15.76
C LEU A 8 25.31 10.54 17.25
N GLU A 9 25.84 11.68 17.69
CA GLU A 9 25.70 12.17 19.07
C GLU A 9 24.24 12.47 19.42
N ALA A 10 23.52 13.15 18.54
CA ALA A 10 22.11 13.46 18.72
C ALA A 10 21.23 12.20 18.61
N PHE A 11 21.63 11.22 17.79
CA PHE A 11 20.97 9.92 17.74
C PHE A 11 21.18 9.12 19.04
N ALA A 12 22.40 9.08 19.57
CA ALA A 12 22.73 8.37 20.82
C ALA A 12 22.10 9.04 22.06
N ALA A 13 21.92 10.36 22.05
CA ALA A 13 21.27 11.12 23.12
C ALA A 13 19.73 11.04 23.06
N ALA A 14 19.15 10.51 21.97
CA ALA A 14 17.71 10.33 21.87
C ALA A 14 17.26 9.32 22.93
N LYS A 15 16.18 9.63 23.66
CA LYS A 15 15.69 8.83 24.79
C LYS A 15 15.31 7.38 24.45
N GLY A 16 15.24 7.00 23.16
CA GLY A 16 15.02 5.61 22.76
C GLY A 16 13.75 4.99 23.37
N ASP A 17 12.72 5.80 23.66
CA ASP A 17 11.56 5.41 24.49
C ASP A 17 10.57 4.43 23.81
N SER A 18 10.93 3.84 22.66
CA SER A 18 10.06 2.90 21.95
C SER A 18 10.51 1.46 22.18
N ALA A 19 10.29 0.92 23.38
CA ALA A 19 10.37 -0.52 23.58
C ALA A 19 9.31 -1.22 22.70
N PRO A 20 9.65 -2.32 22.00
CA PRO A 20 8.67 -3.04 21.21
C PRO A 20 7.57 -3.60 22.12
N THR A 21 6.33 -3.47 21.68
CA THR A 21 5.15 -3.93 22.42
C THR A 21 4.43 -5.04 21.67
N GLY A 22 3.50 -5.73 22.34
CA GLY A 22 2.64 -6.72 21.71
C GLY A 22 3.40 -7.92 21.14
N LEU A 23 3.19 -8.21 19.86
CA LEU A 23 3.88 -9.31 19.19
C LEU A 23 5.39 -9.05 19.07
N LEU A 24 5.78 -7.80 18.84
CA LEU A 24 7.17 -7.39 18.61
C LEU A 24 8.04 -7.48 19.87
N ALA A 25 7.43 -7.56 21.06
CA ALA A 25 8.15 -7.78 22.31
C ALA A 25 8.66 -9.23 22.49
N LYS A 26 8.24 -10.15 21.61
CA LYS A 26 8.63 -11.57 21.68
C LYS A 26 9.94 -11.82 20.94
N SER A 27 10.50 -13.02 21.10
CA SER A 27 11.68 -13.43 20.33
C SER A 27 11.36 -13.47 18.83
N PRO A 28 12.37 -13.28 17.95
CA PRO A 28 12.19 -13.31 16.50
C PRO A 28 11.47 -14.58 16.01
N GLU A 29 11.80 -15.74 16.56
CA GLU A 29 11.17 -17.03 16.21
C GLU A 29 9.69 -17.01 16.53
N LYS A 30 9.30 -16.44 17.69
CA LYS A 30 7.89 -16.33 18.08
C LYS A 30 7.12 -15.34 17.23
N VAL A 31 7.78 -14.31 16.69
CA VAL A 31 7.18 -13.39 15.72
C VAL A 31 6.91 -14.13 14.40
N LEU A 32 7.89 -14.88 13.90
CA LEU A 32 7.74 -15.67 12.68
C LEU A 32 6.67 -16.76 12.83
N ASP A 33 6.66 -17.50 13.94
CA ASP A 33 5.63 -18.49 14.27
C ASP A 33 4.23 -17.86 14.27
N ALA A 34 4.09 -16.64 14.80
CA ALA A 34 2.81 -15.95 14.85
C ALA A 34 2.34 -15.51 13.46
N ARG A 35 3.26 -15.05 12.60
CA ARG A 35 2.97 -14.68 11.20
C ARG A 35 2.63 -15.91 10.34
N ALA A 36 3.25 -17.05 10.63
CA ALA A 36 2.96 -18.32 9.96
C ALA A 36 1.60 -18.90 10.35
N LYS A 37 0.98 -18.48 11.46
CA LYS A 37 -0.38 -18.94 11.81
C LYS A 37 -1.42 -18.28 10.92
N GLU A 38 -2.12 -19.12 10.16
CA GLU A 38 -3.33 -18.70 9.49
C GLU A 38 -4.47 -18.63 10.51
N LYS A 39 -5.23 -17.52 10.53
CA LYS A 39 -6.39 -17.44 11.39
C LYS A 39 -7.50 -18.31 10.78
N GLY A 40 -7.74 -19.46 11.41
CA GLY A 40 -8.68 -20.46 10.93
C GLY A 40 -10.11 -19.90 10.80
N GLN A 41 -10.82 -20.37 9.77
CA GLN A 41 -12.20 -19.99 9.45
C GLN A 41 -13.27 -20.69 10.33
N GLY A 42 -12.92 -21.05 11.57
CA GLY A 42 -13.75 -21.85 12.46
C GLY A 42 -13.83 -23.34 12.08
N ILE A 43 -14.54 -24.13 12.90
CA ILE A 43 -14.57 -25.61 12.86
C ILE A 43 -15.17 -26.16 11.54
N LEU A 44 -15.94 -25.34 10.80
CA LEU A 44 -16.56 -25.71 9.51
C LEU A 44 -16.05 -24.87 8.33
N GLY A 45 -14.96 -24.13 8.50
CA GLY A 45 -14.41 -23.25 7.46
C GLY A 45 -14.02 -23.97 6.16
N PHE A 46 -13.66 -25.25 6.25
CA PHE A 46 -13.34 -26.09 5.10
C PHE A 46 -14.53 -26.32 4.15
N LEU A 47 -15.77 -26.16 4.61
CA LEU A 47 -17.00 -26.29 3.80
C LEU A 47 -17.33 -25.02 3.01
N LYS A 48 -16.71 -23.87 3.33
CA LYS A 48 -16.88 -22.64 2.55
C LYS A 48 -15.96 -22.68 1.34
N THR A 49 -16.51 -23.15 0.22
CA THR A 49 -15.85 -23.10 -1.10
C THR A 49 -15.92 -21.72 -1.75
N VAL A 50 -16.79 -20.83 -1.27
CA VAL A 50 -17.02 -19.49 -1.83
C VAL A 50 -16.93 -18.45 -0.72
N ASN A 51 -16.33 -17.28 -0.99
CA ASN A 51 -16.17 -16.16 -0.04
C ASN A 51 -15.39 -16.51 1.23
N LYS A 52 -14.23 -17.15 1.06
CA LYS A 52 -13.24 -17.28 2.13
C LYS A 52 -12.80 -15.89 2.58
N ASN A 53 -12.91 -15.62 3.87
CA ASN A 53 -12.43 -14.37 4.47
C ASN A 53 -11.14 -14.64 5.23
N TYR A 54 -10.20 -13.73 5.06
CA TYR A 54 -8.92 -13.70 5.76
C TYR A 54 -8.74 -12.34 6.43
N GLN A 55 -7.59 -12.18 7.08
CA GLN A 55 -7.27 -10.94 7.78
C GLN A 55 -5.93 -10.38 7.34
N VAL A 56 -5.91 -9.07 7.11
CA VAL A 56 -4.69 -8.29 6.93
C VAL A 56 -4.38 -7.56 8.24
N THR A 57 -3.16 -7.70 8.74
CA THR A 57 -2.65 -6.90 9.86
C THR A 57 -1.74 -5.81 9.31
N TRP A 58 -2.04 -4.53 9.57
CA TRP A 58 -1.27 -3.40 9.01
C TRP A 58 -0.35 -2.72 10.02
N ASP A 59 -0.49 -3.05 11.30
CA ASP A 59 0.42 -2.66 12.38
C ASP A 59 0.43 -3.76 13.46
N GLU A 60 1.56 -4.44 13.64
CA GLU A 60 1.68 -5.54 14.60
C GLU A 60 1.79 -5.07 16.06
N SER A 61 1.94 -3.77 16.30
CA SER A 61 1.96 -3.17 17.63
C SER A 61 0.55 -2.86 18.17
N ASP A 62 -0.43 -2.62 17.28
CA ASP A 62 -1.83 -2.40 17.64
C ASP A 62 -2.67 -3.68 17.40
N PRO A 63 -3.21 -4.34 18.46
CA PRO A 63 -4.04 -5.53 18.28
C PRO A 63 -5.30 -5.27 17.45
N LYS A 64 -5.76 -4.02 17.33
CA LYS A 64 -6.91 -3.58 16.52
C LYS A 64 -6.52 -3.14 15.11
N ALA A 65 -5.25 -3.16 14.72
CA ALA A 65 -4.80 -2.73 13.40
C ALA A 65 -4.94 -3.83 12.35
N LYS A 66 -6.19 -4.23 12.11
CA LYS A 66 -6.53 -5.32 11.19
C LYS A 66 -7.81 -5.01 10.41
N PHE A 67 -7.89 -5.52 9.19
CA PHE A 67 -9.12 -5.50 8.39
C PHE A 67 -9.35 -6.84 7.70
N ASP A 68 -10.60 -7.10 7.34
CA ASP A 68 -11.01 -8.32 6.65
C ASP A 68 -10.80 -8.20 5.14
N ILE A 69 -10.31 -9.29 4.54
CA ILE A 69 -10.07 -9.40 3.11
C ILE A 69 -10.73 -10.65 2.56
N ILE A 70 -11.34 -10.54 1.38
CA ILE A 70 -11.93 -11.69 0.70
C ILE A 70 -10.83 -12.38 -0.11
N HIS A 71 -10.92 -13.70 -0.24
CA HIS A 71 -10.04 -14.46 -1.12
C HIS A 71 -9.99 -13.85 -2.54
N ASP A 72 -8.77 -13.76 -3.09
CA ASP A 72 -8.42 -13.19 -4.39
C ASP A 72 -8.69 -11.68 -4.53
N GLU A 73 -9.06 -11.01 -3.44
CA GLU A 73 -9.21 -9.57 -3.44
C GLU A 73 -7.86 -8.85 -3.27
N GLU A 74 -7.69 -7.71 -3.94
CA GLU A 74 -6.54 -6.84 -3.70
C GLU A 74 -6.57 -6.23 -2.29
N ILE A 75 -5.41 -6.17 -1.65
CA ILE A 75 -5.24 -5.58 -0.31
C ILE A 75 -5.81 -4.16 -0.23
N ALA A 76 -5.64 -3.34 -1.28
CA ALA A 76 -6.21 -1.99 -1.32
C ALA A 76 -7.75 -1.97 -1.35
N SER A 77 -8.38 -2.97 -1.95
CA SER A 77 -9.85 -3.12 -1.96
C SER A 77 -10.35 -3.53 -0.56
N GLY A 78 -9.66 -4.46 0.10
CA GLY A 78 -9.95 -4.81 1.49
C GLY A 78 -9.76 -3.63 2.45
N ALA A 79 -8.66 -2.90 2.32
CA ALA A 79 -8.37 -1.70 3.12
C ALA A 79 -9.40 -0.59 2.94
N LYS A 80 -9.95 -0.44 1.73
CA LYS A 80 -11.04 0.52 1.44
C LYS A 80 -12.35 0.14 2.15
N ARG A 81 -12.65 -1.15 2.32
CA ARG A 81 -13.87 -1.56 3.03
C ARG A 81 -13.79 -1.30 4.53
N ASP A 82 -12.59 -1.24 5.09
CA ASP A 82 -12.41 -0.87 6.49
C ASP A 82 -12.71 0.61 6.67
N GLN A 83 -13.91 0.90 7.16
CA GLN A 83 -14.36 2.25 7.54
C GLN A 83 -14.49 2.37 9.06
N SER A 84 -13.75 1.55 9.82
CA SER A 84 -13.83 1.54 11.29
C SER A 84 -13.31 2.83 11.95
N ARG A 85 -12.55 3.64 11.21
CA ARG A 85 -11.96 4.91 11.69
C ARG A 85 -11.96 5.94 10.57
N ASN A 86 -11.86 7.22 10.93
CA ASN A 86 -11.58 8.29 9.98
C ASN A 86 -10.10 8.25 9.58
N TRP A 87 -9.78 7.54 8.50
CA TRP A 87 -8.38 7.36 8.09
C TRP A 87 -7.73 8.63 7.58
N LEU A 88 -8.49 9.52 6.93
CA LEU A 88 -8.00 10.78 6.41
C LEU A 88 -7.50 11.72 7.51
N GLU A 89 -8.16 11.70 8.67
CA GLU A 89 -7.74 12.48 9.84
C GLU A 89 -6.48 11.92 10.50
N LYS A 90 -6.29 10.59 10.44
CA LYS A 90 -5.07 9.93 10.92
C LYS A 90 -3.89 10.20 9.98
N ASP A 91 -4.13 10.21 8.68
CA ASP A 91 -3.13 10.41 7.64
C ASP A 91 -3.78 11.03 6.38
N GLU A 92 -3.32 12.22 6.00
CA GLU A 92 -3.86 12.97 4.84
C GLU A 92 -3.81 12.20 3.51
N ARG A 93 -2.96 11.16 3.42
CA ARG A 93 -2.81 10.32 2.23
C ARG A 93 -3.87 9.22 2.15
N CYS A 94 -4.52 8.91 3.28
CA CYS A 94 -5.46 7.81 3.44
C CYS A 94 -6.91 8.23 3.10
N GLY A 95 -7.15 8.58 1.84
CA GLY A 95 -8.44 9.12 1.39
C GLY A 95 -9.59 8.11 1.31
N GLU A 96 -9.32 6.82 1.09
CA GLU A 96 -10.37 5.79 0.95
C GLU A 96 -10.32 4.66 1.99
N GLY A 97 -9.22 4.53 2.73
CA GLY A 97 -8.97 3.44 3.66
C GLY A 97 -7.62 3.60 4.35
N VAL A 98 -7.22 2.64 5.18
CA VAL A 98 -5.97 2.73 5.95
C VAL A 98 -4.70 2.75 5.09
N ILE A 99 -4.78 2.32 3.82
CA ILE A 99 -3.67 2.36 2.86
C ILE A 99 -3.87 3.57 1.93
N PRO A 100 -2.84 4.41 1.73
CA PRO A 100 -2.83 5.46 0.71
C PRO A 100 -2.97 4.92 -0.71
N VAL A 101 -4.03 5.31 -1.40
CA VAL A 101 -4.30 4.89 -2.78
C VAL A 101 -4.70 6.12 -3.61
N GLU A 102 -3.91 6.43 -4.64
CA GLU A 102 -4.28 7.44 -5.64
C GLU A 102 -4.76 6.82 -6.96
N CYS A 103 -4.21 5.65 -7.33
CA CYS A 103 -4.62 4.90 -8.51
C CYS A 103 -4.82 3.42 -8.19
N ARG A 104 -5.57 2.70 -9.03
CA ARG A 104 -5.79 1.24 -8.93
C ARG A 104 -5.22 0.46 -10.13
N SER A 105 -4.28 1.06 -10.85
CA SER A 105 -3.74 0.56 -12.13
C SER A 105 -2.22 0.36 -12.12
N ALA A 106 -1.61 0.26 -10.93
CA ALA A 106 -0.16 0.20 -10.74
C ALA A 106 0.64 1.42 -11.27
N ALA A 107 0.00 2.55 -11.58
CA ALA A 107 0.66 3.69 -12.22
C ALA A 107 1.35 4.69 -11.27
N CYS A 108 0.81 4.91 -10.06
CA CYS A 108 1.27 6.00 -9.18
C CYS A 108 2.30 5.58 -8.12
N GLY A 109 2.33 4.30 -7.75
CA GLY A 109 3.20 3.80 -6.68
C GLY A 109 2.83 4.28 -5.26
N THR A 110 1.68 4.92 -5.04
CA THR A 110 1.32 5.44 -3.72
C THR A 110 0.97 4.35 -2.71
N CYS A 111 0.42 3.24 -3.19
CA CYS A 111 -0.09 2.14 -2.37
C CYS A 111 0.93 1.03 -2.09
N TRP A 112 2.23 1.31 -2.22
CA TRP A 112 3.23 0.29 -1.91
C TRP A 112 3.21 -0.06 -0.41
N ILE A 113 3.39 -1.34 -0.13
CA ILE A 113 3.36 -1.96 1.19
C ILE A 113 4.57 -2.88 1.35
N GLY A 114 5.03 -3.04 2.59
CA GLY A 114 6.01 -4.07 2.94
C GLY A 114 5.32 -5.27 3.57
N VAL A 115 5.38 -6.43 2.92
CA VAL A 115 4.89 -7.71 3.44
C VAL A 115 5.91 -8.26 4.43
N VAL A 116 5.52 -8.37 5.70
CA VAL A 116 6.39 -8.88 6.78
C VAL A 116 6.03 -10.29 7.21
N GLY A 117 4.87 -10.81 6.80
CA GLY A 117 4.45 -12.19 7.00
C GLY A 117 3.32 -12.61 6.06
N GLY A 118 3.29 -13.89 5.68
CA GLY A 118 2.27 -14.44 4.78
C GLY A 118 2.50 -14.11 3.30
N ALA A 119 3.73 -13.81 2.87
CA ALA A 119 4.03 -13.51 1.48
C ALA A 119 3.65 -14.68 0.53
N GLU A 120 3.81 -15.91 1.01
CA GLU A 120 3.41 -17.13 0.33
C GLU A 120 1.90 -17.23 0.05
N ARG A 121 1.09 -16.41 0.74
CA ARG A 121 -0.38 -16.34 0.63
C ARG A 121 -0.86 -15.15 -0.19
N LEU A 122 0.03 -14.52 -0.94
CA LEU A 122 -0.34 -13.54 -1.95
C LEU A 122 -0.22 -14.15 -3.34
N ALA A 123 -1.05 -13.69 -4.28
CA ALA A 123 -0.84 -14.00 -5.68
C ALA A 123 0.56 -13.53 -6.14
N GLU A 124 1.11 -14.22 -7.14
CA GLU A 124 2.38 -13.84 -7.74
C GLU A 124 2.32 -12.42 -8.33
N VAL A 125 3.47 -11.75 -8.36
CA VAL A 125 3.57 -10.40 -8.89
C VAL A 125 3.37 -10.39 -10.41
N ALA A 126 2.42 -9.59 -10.88
CA ALA A 126 2.16 -9.40 -12.30
C ALA A 126 3.28 -8.59 -12.98
N ASP A 127 3.47 -8.79 -14.28
CA ASP A 127 4.50 -8.10 -15.08
C ASP A 127 4.39 -6.57 -15.01
N LEU A 128 3.16 -6.05 -14.96
CA LEU A 128 2.91 -4.62 -14.85
C LEU A 128 3.44 -4.07 -13.53
N GLU A 129 3.09 -4.71 -12.40
CA GLU A 129 3.60 -4.35 -11.08
C GLU A 129 5.13 -4.42 -11.06
N ARG A 130 5.72 -5.50 -11.59
CA ARG A 130 7.18 -5.69 -11.65
C ARG A 130 7.88 -4.60 -12.46
N LYS A 131 7.31 -4.18 -13.61
CA LYS A 131 7.83 -3.05 -14.39
C LYS A 131 7.73 -1.73 -13.61
N GLN A 132 6.57 -1.48 -12.99
CA GLN A 132 6.32 -0.21 -12.30
C GLN A 132 7.18 -0.06 -11.04
N MET A 133 7.41 -1.15 -10.29
CA MET A 133 8.33 -1.13 -9.14
C MET A 133 9.74 -0.68 -9.54
N LYS A 134 10.23 -1.09 -10.73
CA LYS A 134 11.52 -0.60 -11.27
C LYS A 134 11.48 0.90 -11.59
N VAL A 135 10.38 1.40 -12.16
CA VAL A 135 10.17 2.83 -12.45
C VAL A 135 10.15 3.66 -11.17
N PHE A 136 9.55 3.13 -10.09
CA PHE A 136 9.54 3.76 -8.77
C PHE A 136 10.90 3.68 -8.05
N GLY A 137 11.92 3.08 -8.67
CA GLY A 137 13.27 2.99 -8.12
C GLY A 137 13.53 1.78 -7.22
N TYR A 138 12.57 0.86 -7.11
CA TYR A 138 12.71 -0.36 -6.32
C TYR A 138 13.23 -1.51 -7.20
N LYS A 139 14.49 -1.90 -6.97
CA LYS A 139 15.11 -3.08 -7.60
C LYS A 139 14.75 -4.33 -6.82
N GLN A 140 13.62 -4.93 -7.18
CA GLN A 140 13.22 -6.23 -6.67
C GLN A 140 13.96 -7.33 -7.43
N GLY A 141 14.30 -8.43 -6.74
CA GLY A 141 14.78 -9.64 -7.39
C GLY A 141 13.68 -10.33 -8.20
N ASP A 142 14.02 -11.48 -8.79
CA ASP A 142 13.09 -12.26 -9.61
C ASP A 142 12.14 -13.16 -8.79
N ASP A 143 12.06 -12.93 -7.48
CA ASP A 143 11.12 -13.60 -6.58
C ASP A 143 9.67 -13.39 -7.09
N PRO A 144 8.87 -14.46 -7.25
CA PRO A 144 7.46 -14.36 -7.64
C PRO A 144 6.59 -13.66 -6.58
N LYS A 145 6.97 -13.68 -5.31
CA LYS A 145 6.21 -13.07 -4.20
C LYS A 145 7.11 -12.14 -3.39
N PRO A 146 7.56 -11.01 -3.99
CA PRO A 146 8.53 -10.12 -3.34
C PRO A 146 7.93 -9.42 -2.12
N PHE A 147 8.79 -9.10 -1.14
CA PHE A 147 8.35 -8.48 0.12
C PHE A 147 7.80 -7.05 -0.04
N MET A 148 8.17 -6.31 -1.08
CA MET A 148 7.49 -5.05 -1.40
C MET A 148 6.45 -5.30 -2.48
N ARG A 149 5.23 -4.81 -2.31
CA ARG A 149 4.14 -4.98 -3.27
C ARG A 149 3.34 -3.70 -3.40
N LEU A 150 2.63 -3.54 -4.51
CA LEU A 150 1.57 -2.56 -4.64
C LEU A 150 0.28 -3.15 -4.08
N ALA A 151 -0.29 -2.55 -3.04
CA ALA A 151 -1.51 -3.06 -2.41
C ALA A 151 -2.70 -3.16 -3.38
N CYS A 152 -2.72 -2.33 -4.43
CA CYS A 152 -3.76 -2.39 -5.46
C CYS A 152 -3.56 -3.51 -6.49
N GLN A 153 -2.49 -4.29 -6.40
CA GLN A 153 -2.19 -5.43 -7.28
C GLN A 153 -1.96 -6.73 -6.47
N ALA A 154 -1.63 -6.63 -5.18
CA ALA A 154 -1.43 -7.76 -4.30
C ALA A 154 -2.78 -8.39 -3.89
N GLN A 155 -3.16 -9.48 -4.55
CA GLN A 155 -4.33 -10.28 -4.21
C GLN A 155 -4.03 -11.25 -3.07
N ALA A 156 -4.95 -11.36 -2.11
CA ALA A 156 -4.77 -12.20 -0.92
C ALA A 156 -5.44 -13.57 -1.07
N GLU A 157 -4.63 -14.61 -0.99
CA GLU A 157 -5.06 -16.01 -0.93
C GLU A 157 -5.19 -16.52 0.51
N GLY A 158 -4.71 -15.73 1.49
CA GLY A 158 -4.73 -16.05 2.92
C GLY A 158 -4.45 -14.82 3.81
N SER A 159 -4.26 -15.05 5.11
CA SER A 159 -3.97 -13.96 6.06
C SER A 159 -2.53 -13.47 5.95
N VAL A 160 -2.35 -12.14 5.91
CA VAL A 160 -1.04 -11.49 5.73
C VAL A 160 -0.78 -10.39 6.76
N SER A 161 0.50 -10.14 7.03
CA SER A 161 0.95 -9.03 7.85
C SER A 161 1.79 -8.08 7.00
N ILE A 162 1.42 -6.81 7.02
CA ILE A 162 2.00 -5.76 6.18
C ILE A 162 2.43 -4.58 7.05
N VAL A 163 3.28 -3.74 6.46
CA VAL A 163 3.67 -2.43 6.98
C VAL A 163 3.32 -1.39 5.92
N ILE A 164 2.72 -0.29 6.39
CA ILE A 164 2.41 0.89 5.58
C ILE A 164 3.51 1.93 5.86
N PRO A 165 4.46 2.13 4.95
CA PRO A 165 5.63 2.95 5.21
C PRO A 165 5.25 4.45 5.23
N PRO A 166 5.82 5.25 6.13
CA PRO A 166 5.46 6.67 6.29
C PRO A 166 5.91 7.55 5.11
N TRP A 167 6.68 7.01 4.16
CA TRP A 167 7.03 7.68 2.90
C TRP A 167 6.30 7.13 1.66
N ASN A 168 5.28 6.28 1.83
CA ASN A 168 4.39 5.94 0.71
C ASN A 168 3.60 7.15 0.20
N GLY A 169 3.27 7.16 -1.10
CA GLY A 169 2.50 8.27 -1.69
C GLY A 169 3.24 9.61 -1.87
N VAL A 170 4.57 9.65 -1.78
CA VAL A 170 5.35 10.90 -2.01
C VAL A 170 5.77 11.07 -3.49
N PHE A 171 5.61 10.02 -4.30
CA PHE A 171 5.85 10.07 -5.75
C PHE A 171 4.69 10.78 -6.46
N GLY A 172 4.94 11.96 -7.02
CA GLY A 172 4.00 12.67 -7.89
C GLY A 172 3.66 14.09 -7.45
N LYS A 173 3.44 14.34 -6.15
CA LYS A 173 3.00 15.65 -5.64
C LYS A 173 4.02 16.42 -4.80
N LYS A 174 4.89 15.72 -4.06
CA LYS A 174 5.86 16.33 -3.11
C LYS A 174 7.32 16.28 -3.60
N LEU A 175 7.70 15.27 -4.39
CA LEU A 175 9.01 15.24 -5.08
C LEU A 175 9.07 16.19 -6.27
N TYR A 176 7.90 16.48 -6.80
CA TYR A 176 7.67 17.21 -8.02
C TYR A 176 6.83 18.41 -7.62
N GLY A 177 7.47 19.45 -7.09
CA GLY A 177 6.90 20.80 -7.11
C GLY A 177 6.82 21.30 -8.56
N VAL A 178 6.24 20.49 -9.46
CA VAL A 178 6.08 20.88 -10.85
C VAL A 178 4.96 21.90 -10.84
N GLU A 179 5.32 23.12 -11.19
CA GLU A 179 4.38 23.97 -11.91
C GLU A 179 3.70 23.11 -12.96
N LYS A 180 2.36 23.11 -12.97
CA LYS A 180 1.57 22.49 -14.04
C LYS A 180 2.07 23.06 -15.36
N THR A 181 2.99 22.34 -16.01
CA THR A 181 3.48 22.73 -17.31
C THR A 181 2.44 22.25 -18.29
N VAL A 182 1.75 23.18 -18.94
CA VAL A 182 0.81 22.84 -20.01
C VAL A 182 1.64 22.27 -21.15
N LEU A 183 1.70 20.93 -21.22
CA LEU A 183 2.40 20.23 -22.28
C LEU A 183 1.66 20.46 -23.60
N LYS A 184 2.40 20.93 -24.61
CA LYS A 184 1.88 21.00 -25.98
C LYS A 184 1.42 19.60 -26.40
N PRO A 185 0.25 19.48 -27.04
CA PRO A 185 -0.27 18.19 -27.47
C PRO A 185 0.75 17.50 -28.37
N ALA A 186 1.07 16.25 -28.06
CA ALA A 186 2.09 15.47 -28.78
C ALA A 186 1.65 15.08 -30.20
N THR A 187 0.36 15.21 -30.50
CA THR A 187 -0.25 14.83 -31.78
C THR A 187 -1.31 15.85 -32.20
N THR A 188 -1.55 15.93 -33.51
CA THR A 188 -2.60 16.77 -34.11
C THR A 188 -4.00 16.37 -33.65
N SER A 189 -4.24 15.08 -33.36
CA SER A 189 -5.51 14.60 -32.82
C SER A 189 -5.74 15.05 -31.37
N ALA A 190 -4.70 15.00 -30.52
CA ALA A 190 -4.78 15.49 -29.15
C ALA A 190 -4.95 17.01 -29.09
N GLN A 191 -4.43 17.74 -30.08
CA GLN A 191 -4.65 19.17 -30.23
C GLN A 191 -6.11 19.49 -30.56
N LYS A 192 -6.66 18.87 -31.61
CA LYS A 192 -8.08 19.04 -32.00
C LYS A 192 -9.06 18.70 -30.88
N LEU A 193 -8.76 17.65 -30.10
CA LEU A 193 -9.62 17.24 -28.98
C LEU A 193 -9.68 18.33 -27.90
N ARG A 194 -8.55 18.97 -27.58
CA ARG A 194 -8.51 20.07 -26.60
C ARG A 194 -9.23 21.31 -27.11
N GLU A 195 -8.99 21.69 -28.36
CA GLU A 195 -9.70 22.80 -29.02
C GLU A 195 -11.23 22.58 -28.99
N THR A 196 -11.68 21.36 -29.29
CA THR A 196 -13.11 21.01 -29.24
C THR A 196 -13.69 21.08 -27.82
N ILE A 197 -12.94 20.65 -26.82
CA ILE A 197 -13.37 20.71 -25.42
C ILE A 197 -13.45 22.16 -24.95
N ASP A 198 -12.47 23.00 -25.28
CA ASP A 198 -12.44 24.41 -24.91
C ASP A 198 -13.59 25.19 -25.57
N ASP A 199 -13.90 24.92 -26.84
CA ASP A 199 -15.06 25.49 -27.55
C ASP A 199 -16.38 25.10 -26.86
N VAL A 200 -16.54 23.85 -26.45
CA VAL A 200 -17.76 23.38 -25.76
C VAL A 200 -17.91 24.00 -24.36
N LEU A 201 -16.80 24.28 -23.68
CA LEU A 201 -16.79 24.89 -22.36
C LEU A 201 -17.02 26.41 -22.40
N THR A 202 -16.60 27.09 -23.46
CA THR A 202 -16.79 28.54 -23.65
C THR A 202 -18.17 28.92 -24.20
N VAL A 203 -18.88 28.00 -24.84
CA VAL A 203 -20.27 28.22 -25.34
C VAL A 203 -21.34 28.19 -24.23
N LYS A 204 -20.96 27.91 -22.98
CA LYS A 204 -21.89 27.79 -21.83
C LYS A 204 -22.06 29.05 -20.98
N GLU A 205 -21.58 30.21 -21.41
CA GLU A 205 -21.88 31.52 -20.79
C GLU A 205 -22.96 32.29 -21.56
#